data_AF-A0A9D5J924-F1
#
_entry.id   AF-A0A9D5J924-F1
#
_cell.length_a   1.000
_cell.length_b   1.000
_cell.length_c   1.000
_cell.angle_alpha   90.00
_cell.angle_beta   90.00
_cell.angle_gamma   90.00
#
_symmetry.space_group_name_H-M   'P 1'
#
loop_
_entity.id
_entity.type
_entity.pdbx_description
1 polymer ?
#
loop_
_entity_poly.entity_id
_entity_poly.type
_entity_poly.pdbx_seq_one_letter_code
_entity_poly.pdbx_strand_id
1 'polypeptide(L)'
;MRHILGISLLFVVACLLTSLLVSTRQAASAGSQSRGEALARKSDCLSCHAVDRKVVGPAFVSVAKRYAGKPGALDKLVAKVRNGGAGNWGSVAMTPHPNVPTSDLRAMVTWVLSLKASSKKVSSSIAPGKTYTYTLSGGKKVSLDFPVFKTGQEVTHPIFSGWERFDSYCFRCHGTDAVGGELAPDLRMSLQGGLTKDQFISTALAGRPGKGMPSWAGFFSQAELMEVYQYVKARSVGLVAAGRPAGQ
;
A
#
# COMPACT_ATOMS: atom_id res chain seq x y z
N MET A 1 23.86 -77.07 -40.19
CA MET A 1 23.77 -76.45 -41.53
C MET A 1 22.48 -75.64 -41.58
N ARG A 2 22.54 -74.42 -42.15
CA ARG A 2 21.44 -73.53 -42.59
C ARG A 2 20.76 -72.67 -41.49
N HIS A 3 21.10 -71.38 -41.36
CA HIS A 3 20.65 -70.15 -42.10
C HIS A 3 19.63 -69.40 -41.23
N ILE A 4 19.95 -68.29 -40.55
CA ILE A 4 20.10 -66.88 -41.01
C ILE A 4 18.98 -66.42 -41.96
N LEU A 5 17.97 -65.76 -41.38
CA LEU A 5 17.13 -64.69 -41.97
C LEU A 5 16.84 -63.73 -40.79
N GLY A 6 17.00 -62.42 -40.84
CA GLY A 6 17.03 -61.49 -41.96
C GLY A 6 16.27 -60.25 -41.50
N ILE A 7 16.91 -59.42 -40.67
CA ILE A 7 16.35 -58.18 -40.10
C ILE A 7 16.22 -57.17 -41.25
N SER A 8 14.98 -56.84 -41.62
CA SER A 8 14.68 -55.85 -42.65
C SER A 8 14.77 -54.43 -42.08
N LEU A 9 15.63 -53.66 -42.72
CA LEU A 9 15.91 -52.25 -42.50
C LEU A 9 14.99 -51.40 -43.41
N LEU A 10 14.66 -50.19 -42.95
CA LEU A 10 14.02 -49.06 -43.64
C LEU A 10 12.50 -49.12 -43.86
N PHE A 11 11.74 -48.34 -43.08
CA PHE A 11 10.97 -47.23 -43.64
C PHE A 11 10.82 -46.10 -42.62
N VAL A 12 11.46 -45.00 -42.98
CA VAL A 12 11.44 -43.67 -42.39
C VAL A 12 10.01 -43.10 -42.39
N VAL A 13 9.43 -42.80 -41.23
CA VAL A 13 8.46 -41.70 -41.09
C VAL A 13 8.68 -41.01 -39.75
N ALA A 14 9.31 -39.83 -39.82
CA ALA A 14 9.42 -38.89 -38.74
C ALA A 14 8.03 -38.38 -38.33
N CYS A 15 7.65 -38.53 -37.07
CA CYS A 15 6.57 -37.75 -36.49
C CYS A 15 6.98 -37.31 -35.07
N LEU A 16 7.59 -36.13 -35.05
CA LEU A 16 7.84 -35.30 -33.88
C LEU A 16 6.53 -35.00 -33.15
N LEU A 17 6.26 -35.64 -32.01
CA LEU A 17 5.31 -35.14 -31.02
C LEU A 17 5.81 -35.44 -29.60
N THR A 18 6.81 -34.67 -29.20
CA THR A 18 7.19 -34.45 -27.80
C THR A 18 6.05 -33.76 -27.04
N SER A 19 5.22 -34.51 -26.32
CA SER A 19 4.36 -33.94 -25.27
C SER A 19 5.04 -34.07 -23.91
N LEU A 20 5.90 -33.08 -23.60
CA LEU A 20 6.33 -32.82 -22.23
C LEU A 20 5.11 -32.33 -21.44
N LEU A 21 4.69 -33.12 -20.44
CA LEU A 21 3.80 -32.66 -19.38
C LEU A 21 4.57 -31.66 -18.51
N VAL A 22 4.59 -30.40 -18.93
CA VAL A 22 4.99 -29.28 -18.07
C VAL A 22 3.87 -29.06 -17.06
N SER A 23 4.05 -29.59 -15.85
CA SER A 23 3.28 -29.18 -14.67
C SER A 23 3.49 -27.68 -14.46
N THR A 24 2.50 -26.88 -14.82
CA THR A 24 2.45 -25.46 -14.46
C THR A 24 2.27 -25.35 -12.95
N ARG A 25 3.36 -25.09 -12.23
CA ARG A 25 3.26 -24.55 -10.86
C ARG A 25 2.68 -23.15 -10.98
N GLN A 26 1.39 -23.03 -10.70
CA GLN A 26 0.74 -21.73 -10.52
C GLN A 26 1.42 -21.02 -9.33
N ALA A 27 2.25 -20.01 -9.61
CA ALA A 27 2.75 -19.12 -8.58
C ALA A 27 1.56 -18.31 -8.04
N ALA A 28 1.22 -18.49 -6.76
CA ALA A 28 0.28 -17.63 -6.07
C ALA A 28 0.81 -16.19 -6.08
N SER A 29 -0.01 -15.24 -6.53
CA SER A 29 0.38 -13.84 -6.67
C SER A 29 0.70 -13.20 -5.32
N ALA A 30 1.89 -12.62 -5.19
CA ALA A 30 2.13 -11.56 -4.21
C ALA A 30 1.25 -10.35 -4.59
N GLY A 31 0.40 -9.89 -3.66
CA GLY A 31 -0.40 -8.67 -3.83
C GLY A 31 -1.88 -8.75 -3.46
N SER A 32 -2.38 -9.80 -2.81
CA SER A 32 -3.72 -9.76 -2.21
C SER A 32 -3.66 -9.15 -0.80
N GLN A 33 -4.47 -8.10 -0.57
CA GLN A 33 -4.65 -7.54 0.75
C GLN A 33 -5.17 -8.63 1.70
N SER A 34 -4.47 -8.83 2.82
CA SER A 34 -4.91 -9.84 3.79
C SER A 34 -6.28 -9.46 4.37
N ARG A 35 -7.11 -10.45 4.70
CA ARG A 35 -8.40 -10.21 5.38
C ARG A 35 -8.23 -9.32 6.63
N GLY A 36 -7.15 -9.55 7.40
CA GLY A 36 -6.83 -8.73 8.58
C GLY A 36 -6.56 -7.28 8.25
N GLU A 37 -5.81 -7.01 7.18
CA GLU A 37 -5.57 -5.64 6.72
C GLU A 37 -6.86 -4.97 6.24
N ALA A 38 -7.69 -5.67 5.47
CA ALA A 38 -8.96 -5.15 4.98
C ALA A 38 -9.90 -4.78 6.13
N LEU A 39 -10.01 -5.64 7.14
CA LEU A 39 -10.81 -5.37 8.34
C LEU A 39 -10.27 -4.18 9.14
N ALA A 40 -8.94 -4.10 9.33
CA ALA A 40 -8.32 -3.01 10.07
C ALA A 40 -8.52 -1.65 9.37
N ARG A 41 -8.48 -1.62 8.03
CA ARG A 41 -8.76 -0.40 7.23
C ARG A 41 -10.23 0.00 7.23
N LYS A 42 -11.13 -0.98 7.21
CA LYS A 42 -12.58 -0.73 7.31
C LYS A 42 -13.02 -0.33 8.73
N SER A 43 -12.18 -0.56 9.73
CA SER A 43 -12.44 -0.25 11.13
C SER A 43 -11.77 1.06 11.55
N ASP A 44 -12.17 1.60 12.69
CA ASP A 44 -11.59 2.84 13.25
C ASP A 44 -10.16 2.68 13.81
N CYS A 45 -9.58 1.47 13.74
CA CYS A 45 -8.24 1.16 14.25
C CYS A 45 -7.17 2.14 13.75
N LEU A 46 -7.26 2.52 12.48
CA LEU A 46 -6.29 3.43 11.83
C LEU A 46 -6.44 4.90 12.25
N SER A 47 -7.51 5.26 12.96
CA SER A 47 -7.65 6.60 13.52
C SER A 47 -6.67 6.85 14.68
N CYS A 48 -6.27 5.78 15.38
CA CYS A 48 -5.37 5.86 16.54
C CYS A 48 -4.02 5.19 16.30
N HIS A 49 -3.92 4.24 15.38
CA HIS A 49 -2.70 3.50 15.07
C HIS A 49 -2.30 3.69 13.61
N ALA A 50 -1.03 4.00 13.35
CA ALA A 50 -0.48 3.89 11.99
C ALA A 50 0.31 2.58 11.82
N VAL A 51 0.54 2.19 10.57
CA VAL A 51 1.36 1.03 10.26
C VAL A 51 2.79 1.24 10.76
N ASP A 52 3.39 2.38 10.45
CA ASP A 52 4.84 2.64 10.50
C ASP A 52 5.30 3.63 11.59
N ARG A 53 4.38 4.45 12.12
CA ARG A 53 4.69 5.48 13.13
C ARG A 53 3.69 5.50 14.28
N LYS A 54 4.10 6.10 15.41
CA LYS A 54 3.20 6.34 16.54
C LYS A 54 2.25 7.49 16.18
N VAL A 55 0.96 7.33 16.48
CA VAL A 55 -0.05 8.39 16.38
C VAL A 55 -0.58 8.64 17.79
N VAL A 56 -1.72 8.05 18.14
CA VAL A 56 -2.21 7.98 19.52
C VAL A 56 -1.66 6.71 20.17
N GLY A 57 -1.95 5.57 19.53
CA GLY A 57 -1.40 4.27 19.83
C GLY A 57 -0.04 4.03 19.15
N PRO A 58 0.67 2.96 19.56
CA PRO A 58 1.93 2.58 18.93
C PRO A 58 1.75 2.22 17.45
N ALA A 59 2.81 2.40 16.67
CA ALA A 59 2.88 1.88 15.31
C ALA A 59 2.65 0.36 15.29
N PHE A 60 1.92 -0.17 14.33
CA PHE A 60 1.73 -1.61 14.20
C PHE A 60 3.05 -2.36 13.99
N VAL A 61 4.00 -1.80 13.22
CA VAL A 61 5.36 -2.38 13.10
C VAL A 61 6.12 -2.43 14.43
N SER A 62 5.84 -1.50 15.35
CA SER A 62 6.43 -1.50 16.69
C SER A 62 5.81 -2.59 17.56
N VAL A 63 4.50 -2.82 17.43
CA VAL A 63 3.81 -3.95 18.08
C VAL A 63 4.37 -5.27 17.54
N ALA A 64 4.43 -5.43 16.21
CA ALA A 64 5.01 -6.61 15.56
C ALA A 64 6.42 -6.89 16.08
N LYS A 65 7.30 -5.88 16.09
CA LYS A 65 8.68 -5.98 16.58
C LYS A 65 8.74 -6.39 18.05
N ARG A 66 7.92 -5.80 18.93
CA ARG A 66 7.93 -6.12 20.37
C ARG A 66 7.48 -7.55 20.68
N TYR A 67 6.59 -8.09 19.86
CA TYR A 67 5.97 -9.41 20.06
C TYR A 67 6.51 -10.51 19.16
N ALA A 68 7.46 -10.21 18.27
CA ALA A 68 8.12 -11.17 17.40
C ALA A 68 8.68 -12.35 18.20
N GLY A 69 8.35 -13.57 17.76
CA GLY A 69 8.83 -14.82 18.37
C GLY A 69 8.27 -15.13 19.77
N LYS A 70 7.39 -14.29 20.34
CA LYS A 70 6.85 -14.53 21.69
C LYS A 70 5.66 -15.50 21.65
N PRO A 71 5.72 -16.63 22.37
CA PRO A 71 4.59 -17.56 22.42
C PRO A 71 3.35 -16.90 23.04
N GLY A 72 2.18 -17.18 22.48
CA GLY A 72 0.90 -16.62 22.91
C GLY A 72 0.72 -15.12 22.61
N ALA A 73 1.58 -14.50 21.79
CA ALA A 73 1.46 -13.09 21.43
C ALA A 73 0.10 -12.75 20.79
N LEU A 74 -0.38 -13.60 19.89
CA LEU A 74 -1.67 -13.43 19.22
C LEU A 74 -2.82 -13.35 20.24
N ASP A 75 -2.93 -14.35 21.13
CA ASP A 75 -4.02 -14.39 22.11
C ASP A 75 -3.97 -13.21 23.08
N LYS A 76 -2.76 -12.86 23.55
CA LYS A 76 -2.56 -11.70 24.43
C LYS A 76 -2.99 -10.40 23.78
N LEU A 77 -2.63 -10.18 22.51
CA LEU A 77 -2.99 -8.97 21.78
C LEU A 77 -4.47 -8.93 21.41
N VAL A 78 -5.08 -10.07 21.04
CA VAL A 78 -6.53 -10.15 20.81
C VAL A 78 -7.30 -9.79 22.09
N ALA A 79 -6.89 -10.34 23.24
CA ALA A 79 -7.48 -9.97 24.53
C ALA A 79 -7.27 -8.47 24.83
N LYS A 80 -6.10 -7.92 24.51
CA LYS A 80 -5.81 -6.49 24.68
C LYS A 80 -6.72 -5.61 23.82
N VAL A 81 -6.96 -5.96 22.56
CA VAL A 81 -7.87 -5.21 21.67
C VAL A 81 -9.31 -5.29 22.15
N ARG A 82 -9.77 -6.48 22.56
CA ARG A 82 -11.13 -6.70 23.06
C ARG A 82 -11.40 -5.91 24.35
N ASN A 83 -10.46 -5.97 25.31
CA ASN A 83 -10.67 -5.46 26.66
C ASN A 83 -10.10 -4.06 26.90
N GLY A 84 -9.26 -3.57 25.98
CA GLY A 84 -8.62 -2.25 26.09
C GLY A 84 -7.56 -2.14 27.18
N GLY A 85 -7.37 -0.91 27.68
CA GLY A 85 -6.53 -0.58 28.83
C GLY A 85 -5.21 0.11 28.49
N ALA A 86 -4.47 0.51 29.53
CA ALA A 86 -3.27 1.36 29.44
C ALA A 86 -1.96 0.62 29.84
N GLY A 87 -0.86 1.37 29.97
CA GLY A 87 0.37 0.96 30.68
C GLY A 87 1.48 0.37 29.81
N ASN A 88 1.15 -0.25 28.68
CA ASN A 88 2.17 -0.92 27.86
C ASN A 88 2.92 0.01 26.89
N TRP A 89 2.31 1.12 26.48
CA TRP A 89 2.78 1.98 25.38
C TRP A 89 2.64 3.48 25.68
N GLY A 90 2.48 3.82 26.95
CA GLY A 90 2.20 5.18 27.44
C GLY A 90 0.98 5.21 28.36
N SER A 91 0.59 6.43 28.73
CA SER A 91 -0.55 6.72 29.61
C SER A 91 -1.90 6.64 28.89
N VAL A 92 -1.93 6.79 27.56
CA VAL A 92 -3.17 6.73 26.79
C VAL A 92 -3.72 5.29 26.76
N ALA A 93 -4.94 5.12 27.27
CA ALA A 93 -5.64 3.85 27.26
C ALA A 93 -6.22 3.56 25.87
N MET A 94 -6.08 2.33 25.39
CA MET A 94 -6.84 1.88 24.23
C MET A 94 -8.26 1.53 24.68
N THR A 95 -9.28 2.10 24.04
CA THR A 95 -10.70 1.79 24.29
C THR A 95 -10.98 0.31 24.03
N PRO A 96 -11.83 -0.36 24.82
CA PRO A 96 -12.23 -1.74 24.57
C PRO A 96 -13.04 -1.87 23.27
N HIS A 97 -12.85 -2.98 22.54
CA HIS A 97 -13.58 -3.32 21.32
C HIS A 97 -14.36 -4.64 21.48
N PRO A 98 -15.31 -4.74 22.41
CA PRO A 98 -16.02 -6.00 22.70
C PRO A 98 -16.96 -6.44 21.56
N ASN A 99 -17.41 -5.48 20.76
CA ASN A 99 -18.37 -5.68 19.67
C ASN A 99 -17.73 -6.21 18.38
N VAL A 100 -16.39 -6.23 18.30
CA VAL A 100 -15.70 -6.82 17.15
C VAL A 100 -15.62 -8.34 17.35
N PRO A 101 -16.04 -9.16 16.36
CA PRO A 101 -15.94 -10.61 16.45
C PRO A 101 -14.51 -11.07 16.72
N THR A 102 -14.34 -12.05 17.60
CA THR A 102 -13.01 -12.57 17.97
C THR A 102 -12.22 -13.08 16.76
N SER A 103 -12.91 -13.65 15.76
CA SER A 103 -12.29 -14.08 14.50
C SER A 103 -11.67 -12.92 13.73
N ASP A 104 -12.34 -11.76 13.73
CA ASP A 104 -11.89 -10.56 13.02
C ASP A 104 -10.74 -9.90 13.77
N LEU A 105 -10.81 -9.84 15.10
CA LEU A 105 -9.68 -9.42 15.93
C LEU A 105 -8.46 -10.30 15.71
N ARG A 106 -8.62 -11.63 15.67
CA ARG A 106 -7.52 -12.55 15.35
C ARG A 106 -6.94 -12.27 13.97
N ALA A 107 -7.77 -12.08 12.94
CA ALA A 107 -7.30 -11.77 11.59
C ALA A 107 -6.49 -10.45 11.56
N MET A 108 -7.02 -9.39 12.17
CA MET A 108 -6.35 -8.08 12.25
C MET A 108 -5.02 -8.15 13.02
N VAL A 109 -5.00 -8.81 14.18
CA VAL A 109 -3.78 -8.95 14.99
C VAL A 109 -2.74 -9.84 14.31
N THR A 110 -3.16 -10.91 13.61
CA THR A 110 -2.25 -11.72 12.79
C THR A 110 -1.61 -10.88 11.70
N TRP A 111 -2.37 -10.02 11.01
CA TRP A 111 -1.80 -9.08 10.05
C TRP A 111 -0.81 -8.13 10.72
N VAL A 112 -1.18 -7.50 11.84
CA VAL A 112 -0.27 -6.61 12.60
C VAL A 112 1.03 -7.31 12.95
N LEU A 113 0.98 -8.54 13.48
CA LEU A 113 2.16 -9.32 13.86
C LEU A 113 3.03 -9.75 12.66
N SER A 114 2.49 -9.76 11.44
CA SER A 114 3.23 -10.08 10.22
C SER A 114 4.05 -8.90 9.69
N LEU A 115 3.76 -7.68 10.14
CA LEU A 115 4.40 -6.47 9.65
C LEU A 115 5.87 -6.41 10.05
N LYS A 116 6.72 -5.95 9.14
CA LYS A 116 8.11 -5.61 9.41
C LYS A 116 8.30 -4.11 9.26
N ALA A 117 9.13 -3.51 10.10
CA ALA A 117 9.50 -2.11 9.92
C ALA A 117 10.26 -1.97 8.59
N SER A 118 9.65 -1.32 7.61
CA SER A 118 10.36 -0.89 6.40
C SER A 118 11.20 0.34 6.75
N SER A 119 12.45 0.11 7.12
CA SER A 119 13.42 1.15 7.47
C SER A 119 14.04 1.83 6.25
N LYS A 120 13.32 1.96 5.13
CA LYS A 120 13.81 2.83 4.07
C LYS A 120 13.57 4.26 4.54
N LYS A 121 14.65 4.88 5.04
CA LYS A 121 14.81 6.35 5.14
C LYS A 121 14.02 6.93 3.98
N VAL A 122 13.06 7.82 4.25
CA VAL A 122 12.30 8.58 3.25
C VAL A 122 13.33 9.32 2.41
N SER A 123 13.84 8.61 1.41
CA SER A 123 14.77 9.12 0.43
C SER A 123 13.85 9.87 -0.47
N SER A 124 13.82 11.19 -0.29
CA SER A 124 13.39 12.10 -1.33
C SER A 124 14.20 11.73 -2.57
N SER A 125 13.65 10.83 -3.40
CA SER A 125 14.25 10.42 -4.67
C SER A 125 14.03 11.48 -5.74
N ILE A 126 13.85 12.73 -5.31
CA ILE A 126 13.78 13.89 -6.19
C ILE A 126 15.23 14.33 -6.39
N ALA A 127 15.88 13.78 -7.41
CA ALA A 127 17.04 14.43 -7.97
C ALA A 127 16.56 15.75 -8.60
N PRO A 128 17.03 16.93 -8.16
CA PRO A 128 16.62 18.20 -8.75
C PRO A 128 16.85 18.21 -10.27
N GLY A 129 15.86 18.66 -11.03
CA GLY A 129 15.98 18.86 -12.48
C GLY A 129 15.77 17.63 -13.37
N LYS A 130 15.49 16.44 -12.80
CA LYS A 130 15.20 15.25 -13.62
C LYS A 130 13.72 15.20 -14.02
N THR A 131 13.47 15.07 -15.32
CA THR A 131 12.13 14.89 -15.88
C THR A 131 11.89 13.44 -16.28
N TYR A 132 10.72 12.92 -15.94
CA TYR A 132 10.27 11.57 -16.25
C TYR A 132 9.06 11.65 -17.19
N THR A 133 9.19 11.11 -18.39
CA THR A 133 8.12 11.12 -19.39
C THR A 133 7.48 9.74 -19.49
N TYR A 134 6.14 9.72 -19.48
CA TYR A 134 5.33 8.52 -19.59
C TYR A 134 4.38 8.63 -20.78
N THR A 135 4.13 7.51 -21.45
CA THR A 135 3.13 7.43 -22.52
C THR A 135 1.91 6.69 -21.97
N LEU A 136 0.77 7.38 -21.96
CA LEU A 136 -0.53 6.84 -21.56
C LEU A 136 -1.18 6.07 -22.71
N SER A 137 -2.21 5.29 -22.39
CA SER A 137 -3.11 4.69 -23.37
C SER A 137 -3.65 5.76 -24.33
N GLY A 138 -3.51 5.51 -25.64
CA GLY A 138 -3.83 6.50 -26.68
C GLY A 138 -2.68 7.44 -27.07
N GLY A 139 -1.45 7.18 -26.61
CA GLY A 139 -0.24 7.87 -27.09
C GLY A 139 0.04 9.22 -26.44
N LYS A 140 -0.83 9.69 -25.53
CA LYS A 140 -0.64 10.94 -24.79
C LYS A 140 0.59 10.85 -23.90
N LYS A 141 1.51 11.82 -24.02
CA LYS A 141 2.70 11.92 -23.18
C LYS A 141 2.44 12.82 -21.98
N VAL A 142 2.92 12.42 -20.80
CA VAL A 142 2.90 13.22 -19.57
C VAL A 142 4.29 13.24 -18.94
N SER A 143 4.71 14.40 -18.45
CA SER A 143 6.02 14.59 -17.84
C SER A 143 5.89 15.03 -16.38
N LEU A 144 6.69 14.42 -15.51
CA LEU A 144 6.71 14.69 -14.07
C LEU A 144 8.16 14.88 -13.59
N ASP A 145 8.34 15.58 -12.48
CA ASP A 145 9.63 15.82 -11.82
C ASP A 145 10.01 14.70 -10.81
N PHE A 146 9.24 13.60 -10.80
CA PHE A 146 9.49 12.44 -9.94
C PHE A 146 9.13 11.13 -10.65
N PRO A 147 9.79 10.01 -10.28
CA PRO A 147 9.49 8.71 -10.86
C PRO A 147 8.21 8.10 -10.24
N VAL A 148 7.25 7.73 -11.10
CA VAL A 148 6.04 7.00 -10.70
C VAL A 148 6.28 5.50 -10.56
N PHE A 149 7.04 4.90 -11.48
CA PHE A 149 7.32 3.47 -11.53
C PHE A 149 8.80 3.16 -11.30
N LYS A 150 9.09 1.98 -10.76
CA LYS A 150 10.45 1.42 -10.69
C LYS A 150 10.74 0.50 -11.89
N THR A 151 10.29 -0.74 -11.85
CA THR A 151 10.45 -1.76 -12.89
C THR A 151 9.07 -2.32 -13.21
N GLY A 152 8.71 -2.39 -14.50
CA GLY A 152 7.37 -2.78 -14.91
C GLY A 152 6.31 -1.78 -14.43
N GLN A 153 5.16 -2.29 -13.98
CA GLN A 153 4.03 -1.48 -13.50
C GLN A 153 4.02 -1.26 -11.97
N GLU A 154 5.07 -1.69 -11.26
CA GLU A 154 5.16 -1.46 -9.83
C GLU A 154 5.57 -0.01 -9.53
N VAL A 155 4.82 0.63 -8.63
CA VAL A 155 5.06 2.02 -8.25
C VAL A 155 6.28 2.16 -7.34
N THR A 156 6.87 3.35 -7.32
CA THR A 156 7.97 3.67 -6.40
C THR A 156 7.48 3.73 -4.95
N HIS A 157 8.41 3.61 -3.99
CA HIS A 157 8.09 3.72 -2.56
C HIS A 157 7.39 5.04 -2.21
N PRO A 158 7.83 6.22 -2.70
CA PRO A 158 7.11 7.47 -2.46
C PRO A 158 5.64 7.45 -2.92
N ILE A 159 5.34 6.89 -4.09
CA ILE A 159 3.95 6.78 -4.58
C ILE A 159 3.13 5.85 -3.70
N PHE A 160 3.69 4.69 -3.33
CA PHE A 160 2.99 3.74 -2.47
C PHE A 160 2.72 4.31 -1.08
N SER A 161 3.73 4.90 -0.42
CA SER A 161 3.55 5.53 0.90
C SER A 161 2.64 6.75 0.84
N GLY A 162 2.65 7.49 -0.28
CA GLY A 162 1.69 8.56 -0.55
C GLY A 162 0.25 8.05 -0.58
N TRP A 163 0.01 6.95 -1.29
CA TRP A 163 -1.29 6.26 -1.30
C TRP A 163 -1.69 5.82 0.11
N GLU A 164 -0.81 5.16 0.87
CA GLU A 164 -1.14 4.68 2.22
C GLU A 164 -1.55 5.82 3.17
N ARG A 165 -0.83 6.94 3.13
CA ARG A 165 -1.18 8.11 3.95
C ARG A 165 -2.48 8.74 3.49
N PHE A 166 -2.68 8.85 2.17
CA PHE A 166 -3.93 9.37 1.64
C PHE A 166 -5.13 8.50 2.07
N ASP A 167 -5.02 7.19 1.90
CA ASP A 167 -6.01 6.16 2.24
C ASP A 167 -6.26 6.02 3.76
N SER A 168 -5.33 6.47 4.61
CA SER A 168 -5.52 6.42 6.06
C SER A 168 -6.13 7.71 6.63
N TYR A 169 -5.83 8.86 6.04
CA TYR A 169 -6.12 10.17 6.66
C TYR A 169 -6.96 11.10 5.78
N CYS A 170 -6.64 11.19 4.49
CA CYS A 170 -7.21 12.20 3.60
C CYS A 170 -8.53 11.76 2.96
N PHE A 171 -8.68 10.45 2.69
CA PHE A 171 -9.80 9.90 1.94
C PHE A 171 -11.17 10.17 2.57
N ARG A 172 -11.21 10.34 3.90
CA ARG A 172 -12.45 10.57 4.66
C ARG A 172 -13.20 11.81 4.18
N CYS A 173 -12.47 12.83 3.72
CA CYS A 173 -13.07 14.06 3.18
C CYS A 173 -12.86 14.16 1.67
N HIS A 174 -11.66 13.84 1.17
CA HIS A 174 -11.30 13.97 -0.24
C HIS A 174 -11.70 12.75 -1.10
N GLY A 175 -12.55 11.88 -0.57
CA GLY A 175 -12.99 10.64 -1.20
C GLY A 175 -11.89 9.58 -1.27
N THR A 176 -12.28 8.31 -1.36
CA THR A 176 -11.38 7.23 -1.79
C THR A 176 -10.73 7.64 -3.11
N ASP A 177 -9.46 7.26 -3.31
CA ASP A 177 -8.80 7.51 -4.59
C ASP A 177 -8.63 9.00 -4.99
N ALA A 178 -8.81 9.92 -4.02
CA ALA A 178 -8.74 11.36 -4.19
C ALA A 178 -9.79 11.94 -5.16
N VAL A 179 -10.93 11.25 -5.33
CA VAL A 179 -12.00 11.65 -6.26
C VAL A 179 -12.97 12.70 -5.70
N GLY A 180 -12.71 13.20 -4.49
CA GLY A 180 -13.54 14.19 -3.81
C GLY A 180 -14.83 13.61 -3.24
N GLY A 181 -15.70 14.51 -2.80
CA GLY A 181 -17.04 14.22 -2.32
C GLY A 181 -17.73 15.52 -1.89
N GLU A 182 -18.83 15.38 -1.15
CA GLU A 182 -19.56 16.53 -0.59
C GLU A 182 -18.72 17.34 0.41
N LEU A 183 -17.85 16.66 1.15
CA LEU A 183 -17.04 17.27 2.21
C LEU A 183 -15.82 18.05 1.71
N ALA A 184 -15.16 17.57 0.65
CA ALA A 184 -13.94 18.19 0.15
C ALA A 184 -13.74 17.92 -1.36
N PRO A 185 -13.00 18.80 -2.06
CA PRO A 185 -12.88 18.71 -3.51
C PRO A 185 -12.07 17.49 -3.97
N ASP A 186 -12.30 17.10 -5.23
CA ASP A 186 -11.44 16.20 -5.97
C ASP A 186 -10.06 16.86 -6.15
N LEU A 187 -9.05 16.27 -5.50
CA LEU A 187 -7.70 16.82 -5.54
C LEU A 187 -7.00 16.55 -6.87
N ARG A 188 -7.42 15.53 -7.61
CA ARG A 188 -6.93 15.28 -8.97
C ARG A 188 -7.38 16.41 -9.90
N MET A 189 -8.66 16.78 -9.83
CA MET A 189 -9.20 17.90 -10.59
C MET A 189 -8.57 19.22 -10.14
N SER A 190 -8.33 19.40 -8.84
CA SER A 190 -7.62 20.58 -8.32
C SER A 190 -6.22 20.73 -8.94
N LEU A 191 -5.46 19.63 -9.03
CA LEU A 191 -4.13 19.60 -9.66
C LEU A 191 -4.17 19.76 -11.18
N GLN A 192 -5.21 19.28 -11.85
CA GLN A 192 -5.43 19.53 -13.27
C GLN A 192 -5.84 21.00 -13.53
N GLY A 193 -6.57 21.60 -12.59
CA GLY A 193 -7.02 23.00 -12.62
C GLY A 193 -5.97 24.02 -12.19
N GLY A 194 -4.72 23.60 -11.98
CA GLY A 194 -3.60 24.52 -11.75
C GLY A 194 -3.12 24.65 -10.30
N LEU A 195 -3.67 23.88 -9.35
CA LEU A 195 -3.11 23.80 -8.00
C LEU A 195 -1.64 23.35 -8.08
N THR A 196 -0.72 24.19 -7.61
CA THR A 196 0.70 23.88 -7.66
C THR A 196 1.11 22.93 -6.54
N LYS A 197 2.28 22.31 -6.69
CA LYS A 197 2.91 21.49 -5.64
C LYS A 197 3.06 22.26 -4.33
N ASP A 198 3.58 23.48 -4.39
CA ASP A 198 3.81 24.29 -3.19
C ASP A 198 2.50 24.72 -2.54
N GLN A 199 1.48 25.06 -3.34
CA GLN A 199 0.14 25.33 -2.82
C GLN A 199 -0.49 24.10 -2.17
N PHE A 200 -0.34 22.91 -2.76
CA PHE A 200 -0.83 21.66 -2.18
C PHE A 200 -0.20 21.41 -0.81
N ILE A 201 1.14 21.49 -0.73
CA ILE A 201 1.89 21.21 0.50
C ILE A 201 1.63 22.26 1.57
N SER A 202 1.70 23.55 1.22
CA SER A 202 1.43 24.64 2.17
C SER A 202 -0.02 24.61 2.68
N THR A 203 -0.99 24.30 1.82
CA THR A 203 -2.39 24.14 2.23
C THR A 203 -2.56 22.96 3.18
N ALA A 204 -1.90 21.82 2.92
CA ALA A 204 -1.95 20.67 3.82
C ALA A 204 -1.31 20.96 5.18
N LEU A 205 -0.14 21.61 5.19
CA LEU A 205 0.54 22.00 6.43
C LEU A 205 -0.28 23.01 7.25
N ALA A 206 -0.77 24.07 6.61
CA ALA A 206 -1.57 25.10 7.28
C ALA A 206 -2.98 24.61 7.66
N GLY A 207 -3.54 23.69 6.88
CA GLY A 207 -4.96 23.36 6.93
C GLY A 207 -5.84 24.48 6.38
N ARG A 208 -7.16 24.26 6.43
CA ARG A 208 -8.19 25.27 6.17
C ARG A 208 -9.27 25.16 7.25
N PRO A 209 -9.03 25.64 8.48
CA PRO A 209 -9.94 25.45 9.61
C PRO A 209 -11.36 25.95 9.34
N GLY A 210 -11.49 27.13 8.69
CA GLY A 210 -12.79 27.68 8.28
C GLY A 210 -13.53 26.87 7.20
N LYS A 211 -12.90 25.83 6.64
CA LYS A 211 -13.49 24.87 5.70
C LYS A 211 -13.40 23.44 6.21
N GLY A 212 -13.15 23.23 7.50
CA GLY A 212 -13.10 21.91 8.13
C GLY A 212 -11.85 21.06 7.82
N MET A 213 -10.86 21.58 7.09
CA MET A 213 -9.59 20.87 6.87
C MET A 213 -8.62 21.19 8.02
N PRO A 214 -8.20 20.21 8.84
CA PRO A 214 -7.26 20.45 9.92
C PRO A 214 -5.87 20.79 9.39
N SER A 215 -5.04 21.41 10.25
CA SER A 215 -3.60 21.52 10.01
C SER A 215 -2.95 20.15 10.17
N TRP A 216 -2.03 19.81 9.26
CA TRP A 216 -1.24 18.59 9.33
C TRP A 216 0.22 18.83 9.72
N ALA A 217 0.59 20.08 10.00
CA ALA A 217 1.90 20.41 10.53
C ALA A 217 2.15 19.69 11.87
N GLY A 218 3.34 19.12 12.03
CA GLY A 218 3.69 18.32 13.22
C GLY A 218 3.14 16.89 13.23
N PHE A 219 2.10 16.60 12.43
CA PHE A 219 1.64 15.22 12.20
C PHE A 219 2.35 14.57 11.01
N PHE A 220 2.45 15.30 9.90
CA PHE A 220 3.28 14.93 8.75
C PHE A 220 4.46 15.87 8.62
N SER A 221 5.60 15.31 8.24
CA SER A 221 6.71 16.09 7.69
C SER A 221 6.39 16.56 6.28
N GLN A 222 7.12 17.58 5.81
CA GLN A 222 6.99 18.07 4.44
C GLN A 222 7.28 16.96 3.41
N ALA A 223 8.26 16.08 3.68
CA ALA A 223 8.57 14.95 2.81
C ALA A 223 7.41 13.95 2.71
N GLU A 224 6.70 13.68 3.81
CA GLU A 224 5.54 12.78 3.80
C GLU A 224 4.35 13.38 3.04
N LEU A 225 4.11 14.70 3.17
CA LEU A 225 3.11 15.38 2.35
C LEU A 225 3.50 15.43 0.88
N MET A 226 4.79 15.49 0.57
CA MET A 226 5.29 15.36 -0.79
C MET A 226 5.00 13.99 -1.39
N GLU A 227 5.08 12.91 -0.61
CA GLU A 227 4.67 11.58 -1.05
C GLU A 227 3.16 11.54 -1.35
N VAL A 228 2.32 12.14 -0.49
CA VAL A 228 0.87 12.28 -0.75
C VAL A 228 0.62 13.06 -2.04
N TYR A 229 1.31 14.20 -2.24
CA TYR A 229 1.23 14.96 -3.49
C TYR A 229 1.61 14.12 -4.70
N GLN A 230 2.71 13.36 -4.65
CA GLN A 230 3.18 12.53 -5.77
C GLN A 230 2.14 11.48 -6.14
N TYR A 231 1.52 10.82 -5.15
CA TYR A 231 0.42 9.89 -5.38
C TYR A 231 -0.77 10.58 -6.05
N VAL A 232 -1.30 11.67 -5.47
CA VAL A 232 -2.47 12.38 -6.03
C VAL A 232 -2.17 12.95 -7.41
N LYS A 233 -0.95 13.42 -7.65
CA LYS A 233 -0.51 13.91 -8.96
C LYS A 233 -0.46 12.77 -9.98
N ALA A 234 0.10 11.61 -9.63
CA ALA A 234 0.13 10.44 -10.52
C ALA A 234 -1.29 9.93 -10.85
N ARG A 235 -2.23 9.99 -9.89
CA ARG A 235 -3.67 9.77 -10.12
C ARG A 235 -4.26 10.80 -11.07
N SER A 236 -3.92 12.08 -10.89
CA SER A 236 -4.44 13.18 -11.70
C SER A 236 -4.05 13.09 -13.18
N VAL A 237 -2.91 12.46 -13.49
CA VAL A 237 -2.47 12.30 -14.88
C VAL A 237 -2.77 10.90 -15.44
N GLY A 238 -3.50 10.06 -14.71
CA GLY A 238 -3.90 8.73 -15.16
C GLY A 238 -2.77 7.69 -15.18
N LEU A 239 -1.66 7.92 -14.48
CA LEU A 239 -0.57 6.95 -14.38
C LEU A 239 -0.85 5.89 -13.31
N VAL A 240 -1.54 6.27 -12.23
CA VAL A 240 -1.95 5.33 -11.17
C VAL A 240 -3.46 5.14 -11.25
N ALA A 241 -3.90 3.88 -11.28
CA ALA A 241 -5.30 3.50 -11.31
C ALA A 241 -5.98 3.68 -9.95
N ALA A 242 -7.30 3.49 -9.91
CA ALA A 242 -8.08 3.41 -8.68
C ALA A 242 -7.69 2.17 -7.85
N GLY A 243 -7.82 2.28 -6.53
CA GLY A 243 -7.45 1.23 -5.58
C GLY A 243 -5.97 1.25 -5.18
N ARG A 244 -5.56 0.17 -4.50
CA ARG A 244 -4.18 0.00 -4.01
C ARG A 244 -3.20 -0.13 -5.19
N PRO A 245 -2.22 0.77 -5.34
CA PRO A 245 -1.17 0.62 -6.33
C PRO A 245 -0.32 -0.62 -6.04
N ALA A 246 0.16 -1.28 -7.09
CA ALA A 246 1.13 -2.36 -6.96
C ALA A 246 2.45 -1.79 -6.43
N GLY A 247 2.70 -1.95 -5.13
CA GLY A 247 3.90 -1.45 -4.47
C GLY A 247 4.09 -2.18 -3.15
N GLN A 248 5.30 -2.72 -2.98
CA GLN A 248 5.80 -3.50 -1.84
C GLN A 248 4.93 -4.66 -1.33
#